data_AF-A0A0E0IF32-F1
#
_entry.id   AF-A0A0E0IF32-F1
#
_cell.length_a   1.000
_cell.length_b   1.000
_cell.length_c   1.000
_cell.angle_alpha   90.00
_cell.angle_beta   90.00
_cell.angle_gamma   90.00
#
_symmetry.space_group_name_H-M   'P 1'
#
loop_
_entity.id
_entity.type
_entity.pdbx_description
1 polymer ?
#
loop_
_entity_poly.entity_id
_entity_poly.type
_entity_poly.pdbx_seq_one_letter_code
_entity_poly.pdbx_strand_id
1 'polypeptide(L)'
;MENSAEMQRFIEFTADSYLNITLQQEQQKAMVSEMVGKLTSVCWDKCITSTPGSKFSSGETTCLTNCAQRFLDMSVIIAKRFEMQ
;
A
#
# COMPACT_ATOMS: atom_id res chain seq x y z
N MET A 1 -24.81 -38.57 14.33
CA MET A 1 -24.52 -37.29 15.01
C MET A 1 -23.06 -36.87 14.82
N GLU A 2 -22.11 -37.81 14.84
CA GLU A 2 -20.67 -37.56 14.64
C GLU A 2 -20.34 -36.88 13.29
N ASN A 3 -20.89 -37.38 12.17
CA ASN A 3 -20.69 -36.78 10.84
C ASN A 3 -21.27 -35.35 10.70
N SER A 4 -22.25 -34.97 11.51
CA SER A 4 -22.80 -33.60 11.52
C SER A 4 -21.77 -32.63 12.12
N ALA A 5 -21.15 -33.03 13.23
CA ALA A 5 -20.15 -32.22 13.92
C ALA A 5 -18.86 -32.08 13.09
N GLU A 6 -18.48 -33.11 12.35
CA GLU A 6 -17.35 -33.03 11.40
C GLU A 6 -17.64 -32.09 10.24
N MET A 7 -18.86 -32.15 9.68
CA MET A 7 -19.26 -31.25 8.62
C MET A 7 -19.28 -29.78 9.08
N GLN A 8 -19.68 -29.51 10.32
CA GLN A 8 -19.61 -28.16 10.90
C GLN A 8 -18.17 -27.67 11.07
N ARG A 9 -17.24 -28.51 11.54
CA ARG A 9 -15.81 -28.13 11.61
C ARG A 9 -15.21 -27.84 10.24
N PHE A 10 -15.60 -28.59 9.22
CA PHE A 10 -15.16 -28.32 7.85
C PHE A 10 -15.66 -26.96 7.37
N ILE A 11 -16.93 -26.62 7.63
CA ILE A 11 -17.50 -25.30 7.29
C ILE A 11 -16.73 -24.18 8.02
N GLU A 12 -16.47 -24.30 9.32
CA GLU A 12 -15.68 -23.33 10.08
C GLU A 12 -14.27 -23.15 9.49
N PHE A 13 -13.57 -24.25 9.22
CA PHE A 13 -12.25 -24.21 8.60
C PHE A 13 -12.25 -23.47 7.24
N THR A 14 -13.26 -23.73 6.40
CA THR A 14 -13.38 -23.04 5.11
C THR A 14 -13.71 -21.55 5.26
N ALA A 15 -14.53 -21.17 6.25
CA ALA A 15 -14.86 -19.79 6.55
C ALA A 15 -13.64 -19.02 7.07
N ASP A 16 -12.86 -19.61 7.96
CA ASP A 16 -11.61 -19.02 8.47
C ASP A 16 -10.57 -18.84 7.35
N SER A 17 -10.41 -19.86 6.50
CA SER A 17 -9.52 -19.79 5.33
C SER A 17 -9.92 -18.67 4.38
N TYR A 18 -11.22 -18.57 4.05
CA TYR A 18 -11.74 -17.51 3.20
C TYR A 18 -11.55 -16.13 3.81
N LEU A 19 -11.87 -15.97 5.10
CA LEU A 19 -11.70 -14.71 5.83
C LEU A 19 -10.24 -14.25 5.82
N ASN A 20 -9.30 -15.16 6.08
CA ASN A 20 -7.87 -14.83 6.08
C ASN A 20 -7.41 -14.33 4.70
N ILE A 21 -7.85 -14.97 3.62
CA ILE A 21 -7.51 -14.54 2.25
C ILE A 21 -8.07 -13.15 1.97
N THR A 22 -9.34 -12.90 2.29
CA THR A 22 -9.97 -11.59 2.04
C THR A 22 -9.34 -10.49 2.90
N LEU A 23 -9.04 -10.76 4.17
CA LEU A 23 -8.37 -9.80 5.05
C LEU A 23 -6.99 -9.42 4.54
N GLN A 24 -6.20 -10.39 4.05
CA GLN A 24 -4.89 -10.09 3.46
C GLN A 24 -5.01 -9.21 2.22
N GLN A 25 -5.99 -9.46 1.35
CA GLN A 25 -6.24 -8.64 0.18
C GLN A 25 -6.65 -7.21 0.55
N GLU A 26 -7.56 -7.03 1.51
CA GLU A 26 -7.98 -5.71 1.96
C GLU A 26 -6.85 -4.96 2.67
N GLN A 27 -6.02 -5.66 3.44
CA GLN A 27 -4.84 -5.07 4.06
C GLN A 27 -3.84 -4.58 3.01
N GLN A 28 -3.59 -5.35 1.95
CA GLN A 28 -2.73 -4.92 0.85
C GLN A 28 -3.28 -3.68 0.14
N LYS A 29 -4.60 -3.63 -0.12
CA LYS A 29 -5.24 -2.45 -0.72
C LYS A 29 -5.12 -1.22 0.18
N ALA A 30 -5.37 -1.38 1.47
CA ALA A 30 -5.25 -0.29 2.45
C ALA A 30 -3.82 0.25 2.51
N MET A 31 -2.82 -0.63 2.53
CA MET A 31 -1.40 -0.25 2.51
C MET A 31 -1.05 0.56 1.25
N VAL A 32 -1.48 0.11 0.06
CA VAL A 32 -1.25 0.84 -1.19
C VAL A 32 -1.95 2.20 -1.16
N SER A 33 -3.17 2.28 -0.65
CA SER A 33 -3.92 3.52 -0.53
C SER A 33 -3.22 4.54 0.38
N GLU A 34 -2.74 4.10 1.54
CA GLU A 34 -1.98 4.93 2.47
C GLU A 34 -0.68 5.43 1.81
N MET A 35 0.03 4.54 1.13
CA MET A 35 1.27 4.84 0.43
C MET A 35 1.08 5.86 -0.69
N VAL A 36 0.01 5.75 -1.48
CA VAL A 36 -0.36 6.75 -2.49
C VAL A 36 -0.60 8.10 -1.82
N GLY A 37 -1.41 8.16 -0.75
CA GLY A 37 -1.67 9.40 -0.03
C GLY A 37 -0.39 10.05 0.52
N LYS A 38 0.51 9.25 1.08
CA LYS A 38 1.79 9.73 1.61
C LYS A 38 2.71 10.26 0.52
N LEU A 39 2.84 9.53 -0.60
CA LEU A 39 3.59 9.98 -1.77
C LEU A 39 3.03 11.29 -2.33
N THR A 40 1.70 11.38 -2.47
CA THR A 40 1.02 12.59 -2.94
C THR A 40 1.35 13.77 -2.05
N SER A 41 1.17 13.67 -0.73
CA SER A 41 1.47 14.77 0.19
C SER A 41 2.95 15.16 0.17
N VAL A 42 3.87 14.20 0.31
CA VAL A 42 5.31 14.50 0.39
C VAL A 42 5.83 15.09 -0.92
N CYS A 43 5.42 14.56 -2.06
CA CYS A 43 5.88 15.05 -3.35
C CYS A 43 5.19 16.35 -3.75
N TRP A 44 3.95 16.58 -3.33
CA TRP A 44 3.29 17.87 -3.47
C TRP A 44 4.09 18.97 -2.77
N ASP A 45 4.37 18.80 -1.46
CA ASP A 45 5.08 19.80 -0.66
C ASP A 45 6.51 20.09 -1.17
N LYS A 46 7.15 19.10 -1.82
CA LYS A 46 8.50 19.26 -2.37
C LYS A 46 8.53 19.87 -3.75
N CYS A 47 7.58 19.53 -4.61
CA CYS A 47 7.65 19.86 -6.03
C CYS A 47 6.74 21.02 -6.44
N ILE A 48 5.67 21.29 -5.69
CA ILE A 48 4.70 22.33 -6.00
C ILE A 48 4.88 23.49 -5.03
N THR A 49 5.58 24.53 -5.48
CA THR A 49 5.93 25.71 -4.67
C THR A 49 5.02 26.90 -4.90
N SER A 50 4.23 26.85 -5.97
CA SER A 50 3.21 27.84 -6.35
C SER A 50 2.00 27.11 -6.90
N THR A 51 0.85 27.79 -6.96
CA THR A 51 -0.35 27.24 -7.60
C THR A 51 -0.03 26.79 -9.03
N PRO A 52 -0.16 25.50 -9.37
CA PRO A 52 0.10 25.03 -10.73
C PRO A 52 -0.91 25.65 -11.71
N GLY A 53 -0.52 25.74 -12.99
CA GLY A 53 -1.43 26.09 -14.07
C GLY A 53 -2.42 24.94 -14.39
N SER A 54 -3.03 24.99 -15.57
CA SER A 54 -3.92 23.90 -16.06
C SER A 54 -3.20 22.56 -16.29
N LYS A 55 -1.87 22.56 -16.23
CA LYS A 55 -1.00 21.38 -16.32
C LYS A 55 0.27 21.64 -15.52
N PHE A 56 0.92 20.57 -15.08
CA PHE A 56 2.26 20.66 -14.55
C PHE A 56 3.24 21.12 -15.62
N SER A 57 4.16 21.99 -15.23
CA SER A 57 5.34 22.33 -16.01
C SER A 57 6.24 21.11 -16.20
N SER A 58 7.19 21.19 -17.14
CA SER A 58 8.20 20.15 -17.35
C SER A 58 9.06 19.93 -16.09
N GLY A 59 9.38 21.01 -15.36
CA GLY A 59 10.12 20.96 -14.11
C GLY A 59 9.35 20.25 -13.00
N GLU A 60 8.08 20.60 -12.79
CA GLU A 60 7.22 19.92 -11.80
C GLU A 60 7.04 18.44 -12.12
N THR A 61 6.77 18.09 -13.38
CA THR A 61 6.62 16.69 -13.82
C THR A 61 7.89 15.88 -13.54
N THR A 62 9.06 16.46 -13.85
CA THR A 62 10.36 15.82 -13.58
C THR A 62 10.60 15.68 -12.08
N CYS A 63 10.27 16.70 -11.29
CA CYS A 63 10.39 16.66 -9.83
C CYS A 63 9.50 15.56 -9.23
N LEU A 64 8.21 15.51 -9.62
CA LEU A 64 7.25 14.53 -9.11
C LEU A 64 7.69 13.10 -9.41
N THR A 65 8.14 12.83 -10.64
CA THR A 65 8.69 11.53 -11.05
C THR A 65 9.86 11.12 -10.17
N ASN A 66 10.84 12.02 -10.02
CA ASN A 66 12.03 11.77 -9.21
C ASN A 66 11.71 11.62 -7.71
N CYS A 67 10.78 12.42 -7.20
CA CYS A 67 10.35 12.37 -5.80
C CYS A 67 9.72 11.03 -5.47
N ALA A 68 8.76 10.58 -6.28
CA ALA A 68 8.09 9.32 -6.06
C ALA A 68 9.08 8.15 -6.11
N GLN A 69 9.92 8.08 -7.16
CA GLN A 69 10.93 7.03 -7.30
C GLN A 69 11.88 6.99 -6.10
N ARG A 70 12.46 8.13 -5.71
CA ARG A 70 13.38 8.21 -4.56
C ARG A 70 12.71 7.82 -3.24
N PHE A 71 11.45 8.20 -3.04
CA PHE A 71 10.72 7.84 -1.83
C PHE A 71 10.53 6.32 -1.74
N LEU A 72 10.16 5.67 -2.86
CA LEU A 72 10.03 4.22 -2.94
C LEU A 72 11.35 3.51 -2.66
N ASP A 73 12.42 3.93 -3.34
CA ASP A 73 13.76 3.34 -3.21
C ASP A 73 14.23 3.40 -1.75
N MET A 74 14.09 4.57 -1.12
CA MET A 74 14.47 4.75 0.28
C MET A 74 13.59 3.96 1.24
N SER A 75 12.28 3.87 0.98
CA SER A 75 11.35 3.09 1.80
C SER A 75 11.72 1.60 1.79
N VAL A 76 12.08 1.05 0.62
CA VAL A 76 12.54 -0.33 0.49
C VAL A 76 13.89 -0.55 1.19
N ILE A 77 14.84 0.38 1.05
CA ILE A 77 16.14 0.29 1.74
C ILE A 77 15.94 0.27 3.26
N ILE A 78 15.07 1.13 3.78
CA ILE A 78 14.78 1.22 5.20
C ILE A 78 14.07 -0.06 5.68
N ALA A 79 13.05 -0.54 4.97
CA ALA A 79 12.34 -1.78 5.31
C ALA A 79 13.31 -2.97 5.41
N LYS A 80 14.16 -3.16 4.40
CA LYS A 80 15.19 -4.21 4.40
C LYS A 80 16.15 -4.12 5.58
N ARG A 81 16.48 -2.93 6.07
CA ARG A 81 17.33 -2.76 7.25
C ARG A 81 16.66 -3.19 8.55
N PHE A 82 15.34 -3.09 8.63
CA PHE A 82 14.58 -3.56 9.79
C PHE A 82 14.32 -5.07 9.73
N GLU A 83 14.20 -5.66 8.54
CA GLU A 83 14.10 -7.12 8.37
C GLU A 83 15.40 -7.87 8.76
N MET A 84 16.55 -7.19 8.72
CA MET A 84 17.85 -7.75 9.13
C MET A 84 18.13 -7.67 10.64
N GLN A 85 17.19 -7.16 11.46
CA GLN A 85 17.24 -7.16 12.93
C GLN A 85 16.34 -8.26 13.48
#